data_AF-A0A3N5EWT6-F1
#
_entry.id   AF-A0A3N5EWT6-F1
#
_cell.length_a   1.000
_cell.length_b   1.000
_cell.length_c   1.000
_cell.angle_alpha   90.00
_cell.angle_beta   90.00
_cell.angle_gamma   90.00
#
_symmetry.space_group_name_H-M   'P 1'
#
loop_
_entity.id
_entity.type
_entity.pdbx_description
1 polymer ?
#
loop_
_entity_poly.entity_id
_entity_poly.type
_entity_poly.pdbx_seq_one_letter_code
_entity_poly.pdbx_strand_id
1 'polypeptide(L)' 'MTTDVVSTPANEQELVELVRAGMPLQAVGSGTKRHHGPAPSHDDATTVVLRKLNKITAYEPGDLVVT' A
#
# COMPACT_ATOMS: atom_id res chain seq x y z
N MET A 1 0.87 -23.91 -8.09
CA MET A 1 0.86 -22.49 -8.52
C MET A 1 0.04 -21.75 -7.49
N THR A 2 0.70 -21.12 -6.51
CA THR A 2 0.03 -20.24 -5.56
C THR A 2 -0.31 -18.96 -6.31
N THR A 3 -1.61 -18.71 -6.48
CA THR A 3 -2.10 -17.44 -7.03
C THR A 3 -1.85 -16.37 -5.98
N ASP A 4 -0.82 -15.55 -6.19
CA ASP A 4 -0.63 -14.31 -5.44
C ASP A 4 -1.90 -13.46 -5.61
N VAL A 5 -2.71 -13.35 -4.56
CA VAL A 5 -3.89 -12.50 -4.57
C VAL A 5 -3.41 -11.06 -4.48
N VAL A 6 -3.60 -10.31 -5.58
CA VAL A 6 -3.26 -8.88 -5.66
C VAL A 6 -4.54 -8.06 -5.53
N SER A 7 -4.61 -7.24 -4.48
CA SER A 7 -5.65 -6.25 -4.27
C SER A 7 -5.12 -4.84 -4.52
N THR A 8 -5.91 -3.98 -5.17
CA THR A 8 -5.54 -2.58 -5.47
C THR A 8 -6.69 -1.65 -5.09
N PRO A 9 -6.83 -1.35 -3.78
CA PRO A 9 -7.94 -0.54 -3.27
C PRO A 9 -7.96 0.85 -3.91
N ALA A 10 -9.14 1.32 -4.31
CA ALA A 10 -9.34 2.61 -4.96
C ALA A 10 -9.54 3.76 -3.96
N ASN A 11 -9.89 3.46 -2.72
CA ASN A 11 -10.12 4.43 -1.65
C ASN A 11 -9.74 3.84 -0.27
N GLU A 12 -9.76 4.68 0.75
CA GLU A 12 -9.41 4.30 2.13
C GLU A 12 -10.36 3.24 2.70
N GLN A 13 -11.65 3.33 2.39
CA GLN A 13 -12.66 2.40 2.91
C GLN A 13 -12.40 0.95 2.45
N GLU A 14 -12.08 0.75 1.17
CA GLU A 14 -11.69 -0.56 0.63
C GLU A 14 -10.42 -1.11 1.30
N LEU A 15 -9.44 -0.25 1.61
CA LEU A 15 -8.24 -0.67 2.34
C LEU A 15 -8.58 -1.08 3.79
N VAL A 16 -9.46 -0.34 4.46
CA VAL A 16 -9.93 -0.65 5.81
C VAL A 16 -10.62 -2.01 5.85
N GLU A 17 -11.41 -2.35 4.84
CA GLU A 17 -12.07 -3.66 4.73
C GLU A 17 -11.05 -4.81 4.64
N LEU A 18 -9.98 -4.64 3.86
CA LEU A 18 -8.88 -5.62 3.77
C LEU A 18 -8.17 -5.81 5.12
N VAL A 19 -7.90 -4.73 5.84
CA VAL A 19 -7.27 -4.79 7.17
C VAL A 19 -8.19 -5.50 8.17
N ARG A 20 -9.49 -5.19 8.14
CA ARG A 20 -10.49 -5.82 9.02
C ARG A 20 -10.72 -7.30 8.74
N ALA A 21 -10.45 -7.78 7.53
CA ALA A 21 -10.50 -9.20 7.20
C ALA A 21 -9.46 -10.03 7.97
N GLY A 22 -8.44 -9.39 8.57
CA GLY A 22 -7.51 -10.04 9.51
C GLY A 22 -6.51 -11.00 8.86
N MET A 23 -6.39 -10.98 7.53
CA MET A 23 -5.44 -11.80 6.79
C MET A 23 -4.06 -11.11 6.70
N PRO A 24 -2.95 -11.86 6.55
CA PRO A 24 -1.64 -11.26 6.33
C PRO A 24 -1.62 -10.41 5.06
N LEU A 25 -1.17 -9.16 5.16
CA LEU A 25 -1.08 -8.22 4.04
C LEU A 25 0.36 -7.82 3.78
N GLN A 26 0.75 -7.79 2.51
CA GLN A 26 1.99 -7.19 2.05
C GLN A 26 1.70 -5.90 1.27
N ALA A 27 2.06 -4.74 1.83
CA ALA A 27 1.82 -3.45 1.19
C ALA A 27 2.92 -3.09 0.17
N VAL A 28 2.49 -2.68 -1.02
CA VAL A 28 3.35 -2.18 -2.10
C VAL A 28 2.90 -0.76 -2.47
N GLY A 29 3.80 0.22 -2.31
CA GLY A 29 3.61 1.59 -2.78
C GLY A 29 3.90 1.72 -4.28
N SER A 30 4.82 2.63 -4.64
CA SER A 30 5.21 2.87 -6.05
C SER A 30 6.11 1.78 -6.68
N GLY A 31 6.41 0.70 -5.96
CA GLY A 31 7.19 -0.43 -6.49
C GLY A 31 8.66 -0.10 -6.82
N THR A 32 9.26 0.89 -6.16
CA THR A 32 10.63 1.36 -6.48
C THR A 32 11.74 0.64 -5.73
N LYS A 33 11.43 -0.28 -4.81
CA LYS A 33 12.44 -1.09 -4.12
C LYS A 33 13.10 -2.05 -5.14
N ARG A 34 14.41 -1.86 -5.36
CA ARG A 34 15.20 -2.59 -6.38
C ARG A 34 15.90 -3.86 -5.86
N HIS A 35 16.02 -3.98 -4.54
CA HIS A 35 16.50 -5.19 -3.87
C HIS A 35 15.31 -5.95 -3.29
N HIS A 36 15.54 -7.17 -2.78
CA HIS A 36 14.59 -7.88 -1.92
C HIS A 36 14.35 -7.06 -0.63
N GLY A 37 13.60 -5.96 -0.71
CA GLY A 37 12.80 -5.50 0.42
C GLY A 37 11.95 -6.68 0.87
N PRO A 38 11.62 -6.80 2.17
CA PRO A 38 11.26 -8.07 2.80
C PRO A 38 10.42 -8.90 1.84
N ALA A 39 11.02 -9.97 1.32
CA ALA A 39 10.30 -10.96 0.55
C ALA A 39 9.04 -11.29 1.36
N PRO A 40 7.86 -11.46 0.74
CA PRO A 40 6.67 -11.84 1.48
C PRO A 40 7.06 -12.95 2.45
N SER A 41 7.02 -12.67 3.75
CA SER A 41 7.52 -13.61 4.75
C SER A 41 6.63 -14.84 4.86
N HIS A 42 5.48 -14.81 4.17
CA HIS A 42 4.48 -15.83 4.12
C HIS A 42 3.99 -15.98 2.68
N ASP A 43 4.03 -17.20 2.17
CA ASP A 43 3.44 -17.59 0.88
C ASP A 43 1.91 -17.31 0.80
N ASP A 44 1.27 -17.02 1.95
CA ASP A 44 -0.17 -16.75 2.08
C ASP A 44 -0.53 -15.25 2.19
N ALA A 45 0.45 -14.34 2.11
CA ALA A 45 0.18 -12.91 2.26
C ALA A 45 -0.51 -12.33 1.01
N THR A 46 -1.63 -11.61 1.22
CA THR A 46 -2.28 -10.87 0.13
C THR A 46 -1.48 -9.61 -0.18
N THR A 47 -1.10 -9.44 -1.44
CA THR A 47 -0.40 -8.23 -1.87
C THR A 47 -1.39 -7.09 -2.04
N VAL A 48 -1.16 -5.97 -1.37
CA VAL A 48 -1.99 -4.76 -1.44
C VAL A 48 -1.20 -3.64 -2.13
N VAL A 49 -1.62 -3.27 -3.34
CA VAL A 49 -0.99 -2.22 -4.14
C VAL A 49 -1.69 -0.88 -3.88
N LEU A 50 -0.97 0.05 -3.25
CA LEU A 50 -1.50 1.34 -2.80
C LEU A 50 -1.46 2.44 -3.87
N ARG A 51 -1.09 2.10 -5.11
CA ARG A 51 -0.84 3.08 -6.19
C ARG A 51 -2.06 3.94 -6.56
N LYS A 52 -3.27 3.46 -6.29
CA LYS A 52 -4.52 4.21 -6.52
C LYS A 52 -4.86 5.19 -5.38
N LEU A 53 -4.24 5.05 -4.21
CA LEU A 53 -4.39 5.97 -3.08
C LEU A 53 -3.37 7.11 -3.18
N ASN A 54 -3.44 7.89 -4.26
CA ASN A 54 -2.41 8.87 -4.64
C ASN A 54 -2.90 10.32 -4.64
N LYS A 55 -4.09 10.60 -4.07
CA LYS A 55 -4.66 11.94 -4.03
C LYS A 55 -3.88 12.82 -3.05
N ILE A 56 -3.47 14.01 -3.51
CA ILE A 56 -2.94 15.06 -2.64
C ILE A 56 -4.11 15.61 -1.80
N THR A 57 -4.03 15.48 -0.48
CA THR A 57 -5.10 15.87 0.45
C THR A 57 -4.92 17.27 1.04
N ALA A 58 -3.69 17.80 1.04
CA ALA A 58 -3.35 19.16 1.47
C ALA A 58 -2.13 19.67 0.68
N TYR A 59 -2.08 20.98 0.45
CA TYR A 59 -0.93 21.66 -0.14
C TYR A 59 -0.79 23.05 0.47
N GLU A 60 0.07 23.15 1.49
CA GLU A 60 0.29 24.37 2.27
C GLU A 60 1.74 24.85 2.08
N PRO A 61 2.06 25.57 0.98
CA PRO A 61 3.43 25.99 0.70
C PRO A 61 3.99 26.99 1.73
N GLY A 62 3.11 27.66 2.50
CA GLY A 62 3.50 28.55 3.59
C GLY A 62 4.17 27.82 4.77
N ASP A 63 3.86 26.54 4.99
CA ASP A 63 4.47 25.72 6.05
C ASP A 63 5.92 25.31 5.72
N LEU A 64 6.35 25.51 4.49
CA LEU A 64 7.70 25.16 4.02
C LEU A 64 8.71 26.32 4.16
N VAL A 65 8.25 27.52 4.54
CA VAL A 65 9.09 28.70 4.69
C VAL A 65 9.53 28.83 6.15
N VAL A 66 10.75 28.38 6.45
CA VAL A 66 11.45 28.81 7.67
C VAL A 66 11.91 30.25 7.41
N THR A 67 11.33 31.21 8.11
CA THR A 67 11.76 32.63 8.07
C THR A 67 12.99 32.85 8.96
#